data_AF-A0A9P7Z6S6-F1
#
_entry.id   AF-A0A9P7Z6S6-F1
#
_cell.length_a   1.000
_cell.length_b   1.000
_cell.length_c   1.000
_cell.angle_alpha   90.00
_cell.angle_beta   90.00
_cell.angle_gamma   90.00
#
_symmetry.space_group_name_H-M   'P 1'
#
loop_
_entity.id
_entity.type
_entity.pdbx_description
1 polymer ?
#
loop_
_entity_poly.entity_id
_entity_poly.type
_entity_poly.pdbx_seq_one_letter_code
_entity_poly.pdbx_strand_id
1 'polypeptide(L)'
;MAGPLSSVSKNVKGNGAFAGDSDSAKFPTGSTIPSSFGYWRFPDTSAYTVSPPGHPSALRLKPSFMNITDTLDITSDIPITLIIRRQADTLFKYSVDFSRNPKTANEENGVSLLTQLQHIDLMIVLLPSTSDRRSALSL
;
A
#
# COMPACT_ATOMS: atom_id res chain seq x y z
N MET A 1 42.68 5.64 -22.07
CA MET A 1 42.16 6.96 -22.50
C MET A 1 40.70 7.02 -22.10
N ALA A 2 40.34 7.85 -21.12
CA ALA A 2 38.94 8.05 -20.73
C ALA A 2 38.63 9.54 -20.93
N GLY A 3 37.85 9.85 -21.97
CA GLY A 3 37.30 11.19 -22.17
C GLY A 3 36.20 11.47 -21.16
N PRO A 4 35.84 12.75 -20.92
CA PRO A 4 34.78 13.10 -20.01
C PRO A 4 33.45 12.47 -20.48
N LEU A 5 32.74 11.83 -19.55
CA LEU A 5 31.38 11.35 -19.81
C LEU A 5 30.48 12.56 -20.15
N SER A 6 29.62 12.40 -21.15
CA SER A 6 28.59 13.40 -21.46
C SER A 6 27.65 13.60 -20.28
N SER A 7 27.10 14.81 -20.12
CA SER A 7 26.10 15.07 -19.09
C SER A 7 24.86 14.18 -19.27
N VAL A 8 24.29 13.73 -18.15
CA VAL A 8 23.08 12.88 -18.16
C VAL A 8 21.89 13.71 -18.62
N SER A 9 21.23 13.29 -19.71
CA SER A 9 19.98 13.88 -20.19
C SER A 9 18.78 13.06 -19.71
N LYS A 10 17.84 13.72 -19.05
CA LYS A 10 16.53 13.16 -18.66
C LYS A 10 15.42 13.54 -19.66
N ASN A 11 15.76 13.98 -20.87
CA ASN A 11 14.79 14.38 -21.89
C ASN A 11 14.31 13.16 -22.70
N VAL A 12 13.50 12.31 -22.06
CA VAL A 12 12.93 11.10 -22.67
C VAL A 12 11.40 11.22 -22.64
N LYS A 13 10.73 10.80 -23.72
CA LYS A 13 9.26 10.80 -23.77
C LYS A 13 8.70 9.74 -22.83
N GLY A 14 7.75 10.11 -21.98
CA GLY A 14 7.05 9.22 -21.05
C GLY A 14 6.66 9.93 -19.76
N ASN A 15 5.73 9.33 -19.02
CA ASN A 15 5.34 9.79 -17.69
C ASN A 15 5.85 8.78 -16.65
N GLY A 16 6.49 9.27 -15.59
CA GLY A 16 7.02 8.45 -14.50
C GLY A 16 8.39 8.90 -14.04
N ALA A 17 8.81 8.40 -12.88
CA ALA A 17 10.16 8.63 -12.37
C ALA A 17 11.21 7.84 -13.19
N PHE A 18 12.44 8.33 -13.25
CA PHE A 18 13.54 7.56 -13.83
C PHE A 18 13.92 6.41 -12.89
N ALA A 19 14.49 5.35 -13.46
CA ALA A 19 15.09 4.29 -12.66
C ALA A 19 16.15 4.90 -11.72
N GLY A 20 16.04 4.61 -10.42
CA GLY A 20 16.91 5.12 -9.36
C GLY A 20 16.52 6.49 -8.78
N ASP A 21 15.48 7.16 -9.30
CA ASP A 21 14.95 8.36 -8.64
C ASP A 21 14.22 7.97 -7.35
N SER A 22 14.36 8.79 -6.30
CA SER A 22 13.61 8.62 -5.06
C SER A 22 12.12 8.74 -5.32
N ASP A 23 11.35 7.80 -4.78
CA ASP A 23 9.90 7.79 -4.94
C ASP A 23 9.22 8.31 -3.67
N SER A 24 8.47 9.41 -3.83
CA SER A 24 7.61 9.98 -2.79
C SER A 24 6.22 10.20 -3.38
N ALA A 25 5.28 9.36 -2.98
CA ALA A 25 3.89 9.50 -3.38
C ALA A 25 3.16 10.46 -2.42
N LYS A 26 2.64 11.55 -3.00
CA LYS A 26 1.67 12.43 -2.33
C LYS A 26 0.36 12.38 -3.13
N PHE A 27 -0.76 12.59 -2.43
CA PHE A 27 -2.09 12.46 -3.02
C PHE A 27 -2.86 13.79 -2.94
N PRO A 28 -2.38 14.89 -3.56
CA PRO A 28 -2.99 16.21 -3.43
C PRO A 28 -4.39 16.26 -4.05
N THR A 29 -5.17 17.26 -3.63
CA THR A 29 -6.53 17.46 -4.16
C THR A 29 -6.52 17.60 -5.68
N GLY A 30 -7.39 16.87 -6.36
CA GLY A 30 -7.49 16.86 -7.82
C GLY A 30 -6.48 15.95 -8.53
N SER A 31 -5.57 15.29 -7.81
CA SER A 31 -4.73 14.24 -8.39
C SER A 31 -5.47 12.91 -8.49
N THR A 32 -4.89 12.00 -9.27
CA THR A 32 -5.28 10.59 -9.27
C THR A 32 -4.24 9.76 -8.53
N ILE A 33 -4.57 8.51 -8.23
CA ILE A 33 -3.57 7.53 -7.78
C ILE A 33 -2.56 7.33 -8.94
N PRO A 34 -1.24 7.43 -8.70
CA PRO A 34 -0.25 7.25 -9.75
C PRO A 34 -0.32 5.85 -10.37
N SER A 35 -0.08 5.74 -11.67
CA SER A 35 -0.09 4.46 -12.40
C SER A 35 1.01 3.49 -11.98
N SER A 36 1.97 3.92 -11.16
CA SER A 36 2.96 3.06 -10.53
C SER A 36 2.39 2.19 -9.42
N PHE A 37 1.19 2.51 -8.92
CA PHE A 37 0.44 1.70 -7.98
C PHE A 37 -0.48 0.72 -8.71
N GLY A 38 -0.66 -0.45 -8.11
CA GLY A 38 -1.60 -1.47 -8.51
C GLY A 38 -2.52 -1.88 -7.35
N TYR A 39 -3.53 -2.67 -7.68
CA TYR A 39 -4.49 -3.22 -6.73
C TYR A 39 -4.33 -4.73 -6.63
N TRP A 40 -4.81 -5.30 -5.53
CA TRP A 40 -4.91 -6.75 -5.40
C TRP A 40 -6.11 -7.28 -6.19
N ARG A 41 -5.86 -8.01 -7.27
CA ARG A 41 -6.88 -8.53 -8.20
C ARG A 41 -7.89 -7.43 -8.61
N PHE A 42 -9.18 -7.67 -8.39
CA PHE A 42 -10.27 -6.74 -8.71
C PHE A 42 -10.61 -5.90 -7.46
N PRO A 43 -10.26 -4.61 -7.44
CA PRO A 43 -10.54 -3.75 -6.30
C PRO A 43 -11.99 -3.27 -6.27
N ASP A 44 -12.49 -2.98 -5.07
CA ASP A 44 -13.53 -1.97 -4.90
C ASP A 44 -12.88 -0.58 -5.00
N THR A 45 -12.98 0.07 -6.16
CA THR A 45 -12.38 1.41 -6.35
C THR A 45 -12.98 2.47 -5.42
N SER A 46 -14.18 2.25 -4.87
CA SER A 46 -14.82 3.17 -3.91
C SER A 46 -14.17 3.14 -2.51
N ALA A 47 -13.32 2.15 -2.25
CA ALA A 47 -12.53 2.05 -1.02
C ALA A 47 -11.36 3.03 -0.98
N TYR A 48 -10.99 3.63 -2.12
CA TYR A 48 -9.86 4.54 -2.23
C TYR A 48 -10.34 5.98 -2.46
N THR A 49 -9.83 6.92 -1.67
CA THR A 49 -10.15 8.34 -1.84
C THR A 49 -8.89 9.18 -1.73
N VAL A 50 -8.55 9.88 -2.80
CA VAL A 50 -7.48 10.89 -2.82
C VAL A 50 -7.98 12.15 -2.11
N SER A 51 -7.19 12.67 -1.17
CA SER A 51 -7.46 13.90 -0.42
C SER A 51 -8.91 13.99 0.08
N PRO A 52 -9.37 13.06 0.94
CA PRO A 52 -10.71 13.17 1.50
C PRO A 52 -10.83 14.45 2.36
N PRO A 53 -12.06 14.93 2.61
CA PRO A 53 -12.28 16.12 3.43
C PRO A 53 -11.53 16.06 4.77
N GLY A 54 -10.79 17.12 5.09
CA GLY A 54 -9.98 17.21 6.31
C GLY A 54 -8.59 16.56 6.25
N HIS A 55 -8.25 15.84 5.18
CA HIS A 55 -6.94 15.19 5.02
C HIS A 55 -6.32 15.49 3.64
N PRO A 56 -5.87 16.73 3.39
CA PRO A 56 -5.23 17.08 2.13
C PRO A 56 -3.93 16.30 1.94
N SER A 57 -3.61 15.95 0.69
CA SER A 57 -2.41 15.20 0.30
C SER A 57 -2.31 13.76 0.82
N ALA A 58 -3.40 13.20 1.37
CA ALA A 58 -3.45 11.84 1.89
C ALA A 58 -4.30 10.91 1.01
N LEU A 59 -3.97 9.62 1.00
CA LEU A 59 -4.83 8.57 0.43
C LEU A 59 -5.57 7.87 1.58
N ARG A 60 -6.90 7.84 1.51
CA ARG A 60 -7.72 7.07 2.44
C ARG A 60 -8.10 5.73 1.81
N LEU A 61 -7.92 4.67 2.60
CA LEU A 61 -8.38 3.32 2.35
C LEU A 61 -9.54 3.01 3.31
N LYS A 62 -10.61 2.39 2.81
CA LYS A 62 -11.68 1.82 3.65
C LYS A 62 -11.35 0.36 3.96
N PRO A 63 -11.48 -0.11 5.21
CA PRO A 63 -11.26 -1.52 5.53
C PRO A 63 -12.12 -2.45 4.66
N SER A 64 -11.53 -3.55 4.19
CA SER A 64 -12.25 -4.67 3.57
C SER A 64 -12.56 -5.73 4.62
N PHE A 65 -13.48 -6.64 4.30
CA PHE A 65 -13.78 -7.79 5.17
C PHE A 65 -12.63 -8.80 5.22
N MET A 66 -11.92 -8.97 4.10
CA MET A 66 -10.82 -9.94 3.93
C MET A 66 -9.45 -9.26 3.95
N ASN A 67 -8.42 -10.02 4.32
CA ASN A 67 -7.00 -9.68 4.17
C ASN A 67 -6.28 -10.65 3.20
N ILE A 68 -4.95 -10.54 3.09
CA ILE A 68 -4.12 -11.35 2.17
C ILE A 68 -3.71 -12.72 2.73
N THR A 69 -4.00 -13.01 3.99
CA THR A 69 -3.65 -14.27 4.66
C THR A 69 -4.82 -15.25 4.71
N ASP A 70 -6.04 -14.77 4.47
CA ASP A 70 -7.23 -15.54 4.71
C ASP A 70 -7.30 -16.82 3.86
N THR A 71 -7.70 -17.92 4.51
CA THR A 71 -7.51 -19.32 4.06
C THR A 71 -8.72 -19.89 3.33
N LEU A 72 -9.80 -19.14 3.22
CA LEU A 72 -11.01 -19.57 2.54
C LEU A 72 -10.74 -19.64 1.04
N ASP A 73 -11.13 -20.76 0.41
CA ASP A 73 -11.22 -20.95 -1.04
C ASP A 73 -11.67 -19.63 -1.67
N ILE A 74 -10.71 -18.84 -2.17
CA ILE A 74 -10.96 -17.46 -2.60
C ILE A 74 -11.82 -17.56 -3.84
N THR A 75 -13.14 -17.56 -3.67
CA THR A 75 -14.04 -17.09 -4.71
C THR A 75 -13.54 -15.69 -5.03
N SER A 76 -13.07 -15.49 -6.25
CA SER A 76 -12.29 -14.32 -6.73
C SER A 76 -12.96 -12.96 -6.56
N ASP A 77 -14.13 -12.92 -5.92
CA ASP A 77 -15.14 -11.88 -6.06
C ASP A 77 -15.23 -10.99 -4.82
N ILE A 78 -14.60 -11.37 -3.70
CA ILE A 78 -14.54 -10.52 -2.50
C ILE A 78 -13.33 -9.58 -2.62
N PRO A 79 -13.54 -8.25 -2.69
CA PRO A 79 -12.46 -7.29 -2.85
C PRO A 79 -11.65 -7.16 -1.55
N ILE A 80 -10.33 -7.02 -1.70
CA ILE A 80 -9.39 -6.71 -0.63
C ILE A 80 -8.92 -5.27 -0.84
N THR A 81 -9.01 -4.44 0.21
CA THR A 81 -8.47 -3.08 0.16
C THR A 81 -6.97 -3.12 0.37
N LEU A 82 -6.23 -3.31 -0.72
CA LEU A 82 -4.77 -3.28 -0.73
C LEU A 82 -4.30 -2.45 -1.94
N ILE A 83 -3.36 -1.54 -1.71
CA ILE A 83 -2.67 -0.80 -2.77
C ILE A 83 -1.19 -1.14 -2.71
N ILE A 84 -0.64 -1.60 -3.83
CA ILE A 84 0.73 -2.10 -3.94
C ILE A 84 1.50 -1.35 -4.99
N ARG A 85 2.82 -1.50 -4.96
CA ARG A 85 3.75 -1.01 -5.96
C ARG A 85 4.89 -2.00 -6.09
N ARG A 86 5.55 -2.04 -7.25
CA ARG A 86 6.72 -2.91 -7.46
C ARG A 86 7.92 -2.41 -6.66
N GLN A 87 8.63 -3.33 -6.02
CA GLN A 87 9.96 -3.09 -5.49
C GLN A 87 10.96 -3.07 -6.65
N ALA A 88 11.74 -1.99 -6.77
CA ALA A 88 12.72 -1.80 -7.85
C ALA A 88 14.14 -2.21 -7.43
N ASP A 89 14.47 -2.04 -6.15
CA ASP A 89 15.81 -2.27 -5.59
C ASP A 89 15.78 -3.39 -4.56
N THR A 90 16.87 -4.17 -4.47
CA THR A 90 17.02 -5.23 -3.45
C THR A 90 17.21 -4.66 -2.05
N LEU A 91 17.90 -3.52 -1.95
CA LEU A 91 18.05 -2.74 -0.72
C LEU A 91 17.27 -1.43 -0.86
N PHE A 92 16.26 -1.24 -0.01
CA PHE A 92 15.41 -0.05 -0.06
C PHE A 92 15.06 0.43 1.35
N LYS A 93 14.64 1.69 1.43
CA LYS A 93 14.03 2.28 2.62
C LYS A 93 12.58 2.62 2.28
N TYR A 94 11.67 2.21 3.15
CA TYR A 94 10.25 2.48 2.99
C TYR A 94 9.69 3.10 4.26
N SER A 95 8.83 4.10 4.08
CA SER A 95 8.11 4.76 5.17
C SER A 95 6.73 5.19 4.68
N VAL A 96 5.75 5.10 5.56
CA VAL A 96 4.40 5.61 5.36
C VAL A 96 3.88 6.18 6.67
N ASP A 97 3.09 7.25 6.58
CA ASP A 97 2.47 7.88 7.73
C ASP A 97 0.99 7.48 7.81
N PHE A 98 0.59 6.88 8.93
CA PHE A 98 -0.81 6.56 9.22
C PHE A 98 -1.42 7.62 10.14
N SER A 99 -2.57 8.16 9.76
CA SER A 99 -3.30 9.17 10.56
C SER A 99 -4.45 8.61 11.38
N ARG A 100 -4.73 7.30 11.28
CA ARG A 100 -5.87 6.66 11.94
C ARG A 100 -5.50 5.28 12.47
N ASN A 101 -5.92 5.03 13.71
CA ASN A 101 -5.81 3.72 14.34
C ASN A 101 -7.07 2.89 14.06
N PRO A 102 -6.97 1.55 14.09
CA PRO A 102 -8.12 0.67 14.02
C PRO A 102 -9.13 0.99 15.14
N LYS A 103 -10.42 0.86 14.83
CA LYS A 103 -11.54 1.23 15.71
C LYS A 103 -12.42 0.05 16.07
N THR A 104 -12.45 -1.00 15.26
CA THR A 104 -13.19 -2.23 15.55
C THR A 104 -12.24 -3.38 15.87
N ALA A 105 -12.69 -4.33 16.69
CA ALA A 105 -11.88 -5.50 17.00
C ALA A 105 -11.49 -6.24 15.71
N ASN A 106 -10.24 -6.69 15.65
CA ASN A 106 -9.58 -7.32 14.51
C ASN A 106 -9.46 -6.45 13.25
N GLU A 107 -9.74 -5.15 13.32
CA GLU A 107 -9.40 -4.23 12.23
C GLU A 107 -7.87 -4.03 12.20
N GLU A 108 -7.31 -4.11 11.00
CA GLU A 108 -5.87 -4.04 10.74
C GLU A 108 -5.58 -2.95 9.72
N ASN A 109 -4.52 -2.19 9.95
CA ASN A 109 -3.95 -1.30 8.94
C ASN A 109 -2.44 -1.23 9.05
N GLY A 110 -1.76 -1.24 7.91
CA GLY A 110 -0.31 -1.23 7.89
C GLY A 110 0.26 -1.53 6.51
N VAL A 111 1.42 -2.18 6.50
CA VAL A 111 2.27 -2.36 5.33
C VAL A 111 2.58 -3.83 5.16
N SER A 112 2.45 -4.32 3.94
CA SER A 112 2.83 -5.68 3.54
C SER A 112 3.96 -5.63 2.52
N LEU A 113 4.95 -6.50 2.69
CA LEU A 113 5.95 -6.84 1.67
C LEU A 113 5.60 -8.21 1.09
N LEU A 114 5.34 -8.27 -0.21
CA LEU A 114 4.85 -9.48 -0.86
C LEU A 114 5.86 -10.05 -1.87
N THR A 115 5.90 -11.37 -1.92
CA THR A 115 6.44 -12.17 -3.02
C THR A 115 5.29 -12.95 -3.67
N GLN A 116 5.58 -13.83 -4.63
CA GLN A 116 4.54 -14.67 -5.23
C GLN A 116 3.87 -15.62 -4.23
N LEU A 117 4.59 -16.08 -3.19
CA LEU A 117 4.14 -17.16 -2.31
C LEU A 117 4.07 -16.76 -0.83
N GLN A 118 4.65 -15.63 -0.46
CA GLN A 118 4.84 -15.23 0.93
C GLN A 118 4.65 -13.74 1.06
N HIS A 119 4.23 -13.31 2.24
CA HIS A 119 4.22 -11.90 2.62
C HIS A 119 4.75 -11.73 4.05
N ILE A 120 5.24 -10.52 4.33
CA ILE A 120 5.64 -10.06 5.66
C ILE A 120 4.82 -8.81 5.95
N ASP A 121 4.14 -8.78 7.09
CA ASP A 121 3.25 -7.70 7.46
C ASP A 121 3.74 -6.94 8.69
N LEU A 122 3.68 -5.61 8.61
CA LEU A 122 3.85 -4.71 9.74
C LEU A 122 2.55 -3.91 9.89
N MET A 123 1.73 -4.31 10.87
CA MET A 123 0.36 -3.83 11.03
C MET A 123 0.10 -3.28 12.42
N ILE A 124 -0.79 -2.29 12.51
CA ILE A 124 -1.47 -1.90 13.74
C ILE A 124 -2.81 -2.64 13.76
N VAL A 125 -3.09 -3.35 14.86
CA VAL A 125 -4.30 -4.17 15.02
C VAL A 125 -4.98 -3.83 16.34
N LEU A 126 -6.31 -3.69 16.34
CA LEU A 126 -7.07 -3.58 17.58
C LEU A 126 -7.56 -4.97 18.02
N LEU A 127 -7.02 -5.50 19.12
CA LEU A 127 -7.40 -6.80 19.65
C LEU A 127 -8.64 -6.72 20.56
N PRO A 128 -9.48 -7.77 20.61
CA PRO A 128 -10.58 -7.84 21.57
C PRO A 128 -10.05 -7.94 23.00
N SER A 129 -10.69 -7.25 23.95
CA SER A 129 -10.31 -7.29 25.37
C SER A 129 -10.50 -8.70 25.95
N THR A 130 -9.52 -9.15 26.74
CA THR A 130 -9.38 -10.50 27.32
C THR A 130 -10.48 -10.94 28.32
N SER A 131 -11.55 -10.15 28.48
CA SER A 131 -12.78 -10.59 29.15
C SER A 131 -13.51 -11.68 28.36
N ASP A 132 -13.29 -11.75 27.05
CA ASP A 132 -13.71 -12.86 26.19
C ASP A 132 -12.52 -13.79 25.93
N ARG A 133 -12.60 -15.02 26.44
CA ARG A 133 -11.52 -16.00 26.43
C ARG A 133 -11.14 -16.39 24.99
N ARG A 134 -9.87 -16.16 24.65
CA ARG A 134 -9.11 -16.55 23.43
C ARG A 134 -9.05 -15.50 22.30
N SER A 135 -8.57 -14.29 22.60
CA SER A 135 -7.97 -13.41 21.58
C SER A 135 -6.53 -13.86 21.30
N ALA A 136 -6.36 -14.88 20.45
CA ALA A 136 -5.06 -15.15 19.83
C ALA A 136 -4.99 -14.35 18.53
N LEU A 137 -3.83 -13.78 18.22
CA LEU A 137 -3.54 -13.33 16.86
C LEU A 137 -3.71 -14.54 15.94
N SER A 138 -4.73 -14.49 15.08
CA SER A 138 -4.88 -15.39 13.95
C SER A 138 -3.91 -14.89 12.87
N LEU A 139 -2.66 -15.32 12.94
CA LEU A 139 -1.69 -15.17 11.86
C LEU A 139 -2.00 -16.16 10.73
#